data_AF-A0AAX4JFQ9-F1
#
_entry.id   AF-A0AAX4JFQ9-F1
#
_cell.length_a   1.000
_cell.length_b   1.000
_cell.length_c   1.000
_cell.angle_alpha   90.00
_cell.angle_beta   90.00
_cell.angle_gamma   90.00
#
_symmetry.space_group_name_H-M   'P 1'
#
loop_
_entity.id
_entity.type
_entity.pdbx_description
1 polymer ?
#
loop_
_entity_poly.entity_id
_entity_poly.type
_entity_poly.pdbx_seq_one_letter_code
_entity_poly.pdbx_strand_id
1 'polypeptide(L)'
;MKEKTILKKSKISKNFENINNNDISQAKTKGKISNKNLQSMSTDICKIKQIHKSPVLNDILSKITHTVDTYNKLMNNYEDVSIVLINNLETIIMHHLVFFCHYHNIKIFICPNLRGKILAIKQTDPVIKEINEFLNNEDRCKIVDIYESNTI
;
A
#
# COMPACT_ATOMS: atom_id res chain seq x y z
N MET A 1 -41.65 44.96 -3.26
CA MET A 1 -41.90 43.92 -2.22
C MET A 1 -40.82 42.85 -2.37
N LYS A 2 -40.03 42.59 -1.33
CA LYS A 2 -38.93 41.60 -1.34
C LYS A 2 -39.36 40.42 -0.47
N GLU A 3 -39.53 39.24 -1.05
CA GLU A 3 -39.78 38.01 -0.31
C GLU A 3 -38.45 37.36 0.13
N LYS A 4 -38.38 37.07 1.43
CA LYS A 4 -37.29 36.36 2.10
C LYS A 4 -37.47 34.86 1.90
N THR A 5 -36.45 34.16 1.43
CA THR A 5 -36.40 32.69 1.52
C THR A 5 -35.49 32.28 2.67
N ILE A 6 -36.07 31.57 3.63
CA ILE A 6 -35.44 31.06 4.85
C ILE A 6 -35.02 29.59 4.63
N LEU A 7 -33.87 29.25 5.20
CA LEU A 7 -33.23 27.94 5.40
C LEU A 7 -34.18 26.72 5.52
N LYS A 8 -33.75 25.59 4.93
CA LYS A 8 -33.99 24.25 5.51
C LYS A 8 -32.68 23.48 5.61
N LYS A 9 -32.25 23.23 6.86
CA LYS A 9 -31.23 22.25 7.24
C LYS A 9 -31.84 20.85 7.12
N SER A 10 -31.24 19.98 6.31
CA SER A 10 -31.57 18.56 6.31
C SER A 10 -30.87 17.87 7.48
N LYS A 11 -31.67 17.32 8.40
CA LYS A 11 -31.24 16.39 9.46
C LYS A 11 -31.38 14.99 8.88
N ILE A 12 -30.27 14.27 8.71
CA ILE A 12 -30.31 12.81 8.54
C ILE A 12 -29.98 12.19 9.90
N SER A 13 -30.86 11.26 10.26
CA SER A 13 -31.13 10.68 11.56
C SER A 13 -30.03 9.77 12.08
N LYS A 14 -29.76 9.90 13.39
CA LYS A 14 -29.18 8.86 14.23
C LYS A 14 -30.12 7.65 14.27
N ASN A 15 -29.64 6.47 13.90
CA ASN A 15 -30.20 5.18 14.29
C ASN A 15 -29.03 4.23 14.57
N PHE A 16 -28.53 4.26 15.79
CA PHE A 16 -27.67 3.22 16.36
C PHE A 16 -28.15 3.00 17.78
N GLU A 17 -29.19 2.19 17.97
CA GLU A 17 -29.45 1.53 19.24
C GLU A 17 -29.98 0.11 18.98
N ASN A 18 -29.54 -0.80 19.86
CA ASN A 18 -29.96 -2.18 20.06
C ASN A 18 -29.27 -3.28 19.25
N ILE A 19 -27.99 -3.51 19.54
CA ILE A 19 -27.48 -4.90 19.59
C ILE A 19 -27.73 -5.42 21.01
N ASN A 20 -28.61 -6.40 21.07
CA ASN A 20 -29.13 -7.03 22.27
C ASN A 20 -28.03 -7.88 22.93
N ASN A 21 -27.63 -7.55 24.16
CA ASN A 21 -26.63 -8.27 24.95
C ASN A 21 -27.21 -9.54 25.59
N ASN A 22 -27.69 -10.51 24.79
CA ASN A 22 -28.26 -11.74 25.36
C ASN A 22 -27.94 -13.06 24.66
N ASP A 23 -27.02 -13.12 23.68
CA ASP A 23 -26.50 -14.38 23.15
C ASP A 23 -25.08 -14.71 23.64
N ILE A 24 -24.75 -14.27 24.86
CA ILE A 24 -23.60 -14.80 25.62
C ILE A 24 -24.14 -15.74 26.69
N SER A 25 -24.67 -16.88 26.27
CA SER A 25 -24.67 -18.06 27.12
C SER A 25 -24.72 -19.34 26.30
N GLN A 26 -23.86 -20.27 26.69
CA GLN A 26 -23.81 -21.68 26.26
C GLN A 26 -22.99 -22.01 25.00
N ALA A 27 -21.66 -21.93 25.16
CA ALA A 27 -20.76 -22.95 24.62
C ALA A 27 -19.60 -23.19 25.60
N LYS A 28 -19.92 -23.67 26.82
CA LYS A 28 -18.96 -24.41 27.64
C LYS A 28 -18.79 -25.80 27.05
N THR A 29 -18.01 -25.90 25.98
CA THR A 29 -17.49 -27.18 25.49
C THR A 29 -15.99 -27.08 25.58
N LYS A 30 -15.41 -27.84 26.53
CA LYS A 30 -13.99 -28.16 26.57
C LYS A 30 -13.64 -28.91 25.28
N GLY A 31 -13.35 -28.18 24.23
CA GLY A 31 -12.67 -28.63 23.04
C GLY A 31 -11.51 -27.68 22.83
N LYS A 32 -10.28 -28.21 22.77
CA LYS A 32 -9.16 -27.47 22.20
C LYS A 32 -9.56 -27.10 20.78
N ILE A 33 -10.09 -25.90 20.57
CA ILE A 33 -10.14 -25.30 19.25
C ILE A 33 -8.67 -25.05 18.92
N SER A 34 -8.08 -25.95 18.13
CA SER A 34 -6.74 -25.73 17.63
C SER A 34 -6.79 -24.46 16.81
N ASN A 35 -6.16 -23.41 17.33
CA ASN A 35 -6.05 -22.10 16.73
C ASN A 35 -5.08 -22.13 15.51
N LYS A 36 -5.15 -23.18 14.69
CA LYS A 36 -4.19 -23.48 13.63
C LYS A 36 -4.61 -22.96 12.24
N ASN A 37 -5.85 -22.49 12.07
CA ASN A 37 -6.37 -22.11 10.75
C ASN A 37 -6.72 -20.62 10.59
N LEU A 38 -6.35 -19.76 11.56
CA LEU A 38 -6.53 -18.30 11.42
C LEU A 38 -5.24 -17.56 11.04
N GLN A 39 -4.16 -18.29 10.71
CA GLN A 39 -2.80 -17.73 10.67
C GLN A 39 -2.18 -17.64 9.27
N SER A 40 -2.92 -17.88 8.17
CA SER A 40 -2.29 -18.06 6.85
C SER A 40 -2.83 -17.20 5.70
N MET A 41 -3.72 -16.22 5.92
CA MET A 41 -4.17 -15.33 4.83
C MET A 41 -3.56 -13.93 4.84
N SER A 42 -2.97 -13.46 5.95
CA SER A 42 -2.43 -12.09 6.04
C SER A 42 -0.92 -11.97 5.82
N THR A 43 -0.21 -13.08 5.57
CA THR A 43 1.26 -13.08 5.51
C THR A 43 1.82 -12.67 4.16
N ASP A 44 1.12 -12.91 3.05
CA ASP A 44 1.72 -12.71 1.72
C ASP A 44 1.64 -11.27 1.21
N ILE A 45 0.64 -10.49 1.64
CA ILE A 45 0.55 -9.05 1.28
C ILE A 45 1.73 -8.28 1.89
N CYS A 46 2.22 -8.71 3.06
CA CYS A 46 3.36 -8.09 3.74
C CYS A 46 4.71 -8.52 3.13
N LYS A 47 4.69 -9.43 2.15
CA LYS A 47 5.89 -9.81 1.38
C LYS A 47 5.94 -9.00 0.10
N ILE A 48 7.01 -8.23 -0.08
CA ILE A 48 7.22 -7.42 -1.28
C ILE A 48 8.53 -7.77 -1.95
N LYS A 49 8.64 -7.47 -3.26
CA LYS A 49 9.86 -7.70 -4.03
C LYS A 49 10.89 -6.61 -3.68
N GLN A 50 12.08 -7.03 -3.26
CA GLN A 50 13.26 -6.18 -3.15
C GLN A 50 14.15 -6.39 -4.37
N ILE A 51 14.49 -5.30 -5.03
CA ILE A 51 15.34 -5.27 -6.21
C ILE A 51 16.81 -5.40 -5.78
N HIS A 52 17.56 -6.28 -6.44
CA HIS A 52 19.01 -6.37 -6.27
C HIS A 52 19.70 -5.09 -6.76
N LYS A 53 20.85 -4.75 -6.18
CA LYS A 53 21.64 -3.60 -6.62
C LYS A 53 22.02 -3.79 -8.08
N SER A 54 21.54 -2.90 -8.95
CA SER A 54 21.77 -2.99 -10.40
C SER A 54 22.10 -1.61 -10.97
N PRO A 55 23.26 -1.43 -11.65
CA PRO A 55 23.58 -0.18 -12.32
C PRO A 55 22.61 0.11 -13.47
N VAL A 56 22.11 -0.94 -14.15
CA VAL A 56 21.13 -0.82 -15.24
C VAL A 56 19.85 -0.12 -14.77
N LEU A 57 19.37 -0.43 -13.56
CA LEU A 57 18.20 0.26 -13.02
C LEU A 57 18.50 1.74 -12.81
N ASN A 58 19.68 2.10 -12.29
CA ASN A 58 20.05 3.50 -12.08
C ASN A 58 20.05 4.29 -13.39
N ASP A 59 20.53 3.68 -14.48
CA ASP A 59 20.52 4.31 -15.81
C ASP A 59 19.10 4.54 -16.30
N ILE A 60 18.18 3.59 -16.09
CA ILE A 60 16.76 3.74 -16.44
C ILE A 60 16.14 4.87 -15.60
N LEU A 61 16.33 4.83 -14.28
CA LEU A 61 15.76 5.82 -13.34
C LEU A 61 16.28 7.24 -13.60
N SER A 62 17.51 7.40 -14.12
CA SER A 62 18.08 8.71 -14.44
C SER A 62 17.34 9.47 -15.53
N LYS A 63 16.52 8.78 -16.35
CA LYS A 63 15.77 9.37 -17.46
C LYS A 63 14.38 9.87 -17.05
N ILE A 64 13.96 9.62 -15.81
CA ILE A 64 12.61 9.95 -15.34
C ILE A 64 12.45 11.47 -15.25
N THR A 65 11.36 11.99 -15.83
CA THR A 65 11.05 13.43 -15.84
C THR A 65 9.90 13.80 -14.91
N HIS A 66 9.03 12.83 -14.56
CA HIS A 66 7.84 13.09 -13.74
C HIS A 66 7.72 12.08 -12.60
N THR A 67 7.73 12.59 -11.37
CA THR A 67 7.75 11.75 -10.16
C THR A 67 6.84 12.26 -9.07
N VAL A 68 6.37 11.35 -8.22
CA VAL A 68 5.88 11.67 -6.89
C VAL A 68 6.90 11.16 -5.86
N ASP A 69 7.41 12.06 -5.04
CA ASP A 69 8.61 11.86 -4.20
C ASP A 69 8.31 11.78 -2.69
N THR A 70 7.04 11.95 -2.29
CA THR A 70 6.63 11.88 -0.89
C THR A 70 5.36 11.08 -0.71
N TYR A 71 5.20 10.48 0.47
CA TYR A 71 4.02 9.72 0.87
C TYR A 71 2.74 10.57 0.73
N ASN A 72 2.73 11.79 1.27
CA ASN A 72 1.54 12.66 1.23
C ASN A 72 1.14 13.02 -0.21
N LYS A 73 2.10 13.33 -1.08
CA LYS A 73 1.78 13.63 -2.49
C LYS A 73 1.22 12.40 -3.20
N LEU A 74 1.73 11.20 -2.89
CA LEU A 74 1.25 9.95 -3.46
C LEU A 74 -0.19 9.67 -3.05
N MET A 75 -0.51 9.80 -1.76
CA MET A 75 -1.89 9.61 -1.27
C MET A 75 -2.90 10.57 -1.93
N ASN A 76 -2.45 11.75 -2.35
CA ASN A 76 -3.30 12.76 -3.00
C ASN A 76 -3.35 12.65 -4.53
N ASN A 77 -2.40 11.97 -5.17
CA ASN A 77 -2.23 11.94 -6.63
C ASN A 77 -1.77 10.55 -7.10
N TYR A 78 -2.56 9.52 -6.86
CA TYR A 78 -2.20 8.13 -7.17
C TYR A 78 -2.85 7.59 -8.45
N GLU A 79 -3.85 8.29 -9.00
CA GLU A 79 -4.72 7.80 -10.07
C GLU A 79 -3.96 7.40 -11.33
N ASP A 80 -2.84 8.07 -11.62
CA ASP A 80 -1.97 7.79 -12.76
C ASP A 80 -0.64 7.10 -12.37
N VAL A 81 -0.48 6.70 -11.10
CA VAL A 81 0.72 6.03 -10.61
C VAL A 81 0.63 4.53 -10.89
N SER A 82 1.71 3.96 -11.40
CA SER A 82 1.77 2.54 -11.75
C SER A 82 2.79 1.75 -10.94
N ILE A 83 3.92 2.38 -10.57
CA ILE A 83 5.02 1.76 -9.83
C ILE A 83 5.45 2.70 -8.72
N VAL A 84 5.69 2.15 -7.54
CA VAL A 84 6.28 2.83 -6.38
C VAL A 84 7.55 2.09 -5.98
N LEU A 85 8.68 2.80 -6.02
CA LEU A 85 9.96 2.33 -5.50
C LEU A 85 10.20 2.99 -4.14
N ILE A 86 10.62 2.20 -3.16
CA ILE A 86 10.88 2.69 -1.79
C ILE A 86 12.28 2.34 -1.30
N ASN A 87 12.81 3.17 -0.40
CA ASN A 87 14.07 2.95 0.28
C ASN A 87 14.02 3.51 1.70
N ASN A 88 14.54 2.76 2.67
CA ASN A 88 14.71 3.19 4.07
C ASN A 88 13.48 3.90 4.66
N LEU A 89 12.31 3.26 4.53
CA LEU A 89 11.07 3.70 5.16
C LEU A 89 10.89 3.01 6.52
N GLU A 90 10.32 3.74 7.47
CA GLU A 90 9.86 3.17 8.73
C GLU A 90 8.79 2.09 8.46
N THR A 91 8.84 0.99 9.21
CA THR A 91 7.97 -0.18 9.00
C THR A 91 6.48 0.19 9.02
N ILE A 92 6.06 1.14 9.86
CA ILE A 92 4.65 1.60 9.92
C ILE A 92 4.26 2.26 8.59
N ILE A 93 5.09 3.17 8.08
CA ILE A 93 4.82 3.86 6.80
C ILE A 93 4.85 2.85 5.65
N MET A 94 5.83 1.94 5.66
CA MET A 94 5.96 0.89 4.64
C MET A 94 4.73 -0.01 4.64
N HIS A 95 4.23 -0.43 5.80
CA HIS A 95 3.01 -1.22 5.91
C HIS A 95 1.80 -0.50 5.30
N HIS A 96 1.55 0.75 5.70
CA HIS A 96 0.46 1.55 5.15
C HIS A 96 0.56 1.66 3.63
N LEU A 97 1.77 1.89 3.12
CA LEU A 97 2.02 2.06 1.70
C LEU A 97 1.82 0.76 0.90
N VAL A 98 2.22 -0.39 1.45
CA VAL A 98 1.98 -1.70 0.83
C VAL A 98 0.49 -1.97 0.69
N PHE A 99 -0.30 -1.74 1.75
CA PHE A 99 -1.75 -1.90 1.70
C PHE A 99 -2.41 -0.93 0.73
N PHE A 100 -1.97 0.33 0.74
CA PHE A 100 -2.44 1.34 -0.20
C PHE A 100 -2.18 0.93 -1.66
N CYS A 101 -0.94 0.52 -1.97
CA CYS A 101 -0.57 0.09 -3.30
C CYS A 101 -1.34 -1.16 -3.73
N HIS A 102 -1.54 -2.13 -2.82
CA HIS A 102 -2.35 -3.32 -3.09
C HIS A 102 -3.80 -2.96 -3.43
N TYR A 103 -4.43 -2.08 -2.63
CA TYR A 103 -5.81 -1.65 -2.85
C TYR A 103 -6.02 -0.93 -4.19
N HIS A 104 -5.02 -0.18 -4.65
CA HIS A 104 -5.06 0.58 -5.90
C HIS A 104 -4.38 -0.11 -7.09
N ASN A 105 -3.98 -1.38 -6.98
CA ASN A 105 -3.25 -2.11 -8.04
C ASN A 105 -1.95 -1.42 -8.51
N ILE A 106 -1.28 -0.72 -7.61
CA ILE A 106 0.02 -0.09 -7.84
C ILE A 106 1.11 -1.10 -7.49
N LYS A 107 2.08 -1.31 -8.38
CA LYS A 107 3.20 -2.20 -8.08
C LYS A 107 4.16 -1.52 -7.10
N ILE A 108 4.59 -2.22 -6.06
CA ILE A 108 5.53 -1.69 -5.07
C ILE A 108 6.77 -2.57 -4.94
N PHE A 109 7.95 -1.92 -4.86
CA PHE A 109 9.23 -2.59 -4.74
C PHE A 109 10.16 -1.87 -3.77
N ILE A 110 10.94 -2.64 -3.01
CA ILE A 110 12.08 -2.08 -2.27
C ILE A 110 13.25 -1.90 -3.23
N CYS A 111 13.79 -0.70 -3.32
CA CYS A 111 14.93 -0.32 -4.13
C CYS A 111 16.03 0.28 -3.23
N PRO A 112 16.98 -0.52 -2.73
CA PRO A 112 18.00 -0.04 -1.77
C PRO A 112 18.91 1.08 -2.31
N ASN A 113 19.03 1.19 -3.64
CA ASN A 113 19.87 2.20 -4.29
C ASN A 113 19.10 3.47 -4.67
N LEU A 114 17.83 3.59 -4.28
CA LEU A 114 17.03 4.74 -4.63
C LEU A 114 17.62 6.02 -4.01
N ARG A 115 17.79 7.05 -4.84
CA ARG A 115 18.11 8.41 -4.39
C ARG A 115 16.83 9.02 -3.81
N GLY A 116 16.65 8.91 -2.50
CA GLY A 116 15.43 9.34 -1.79
C GLY A 116 14.69 8.18 -1.14
N LYS A 117 13.57 8.48 -0.47
CA LYS A 117 12.78 7.47 0.26
C LYS A 117 11.67 6.83 -0.58
N ILE A 118 11.05 7.61 -1.45
CA ILE A 118 9.91 7.19 -2.29
C ILE A 118 10.12 7.76 -3.68
N LEU A 119 9.86 6.93 -4.69
CA LEU A 119 9.78 7.33 -6.09
C LEU A 119 8.57 6.64 -6.71
N ALA A 120 7.49 7.40 -6.92
CA ALA A 120 6.34 6.94 -7.66
C ALA A 120 6.46 7.37 -9.13
N ILE A 121 6.19 6.42 -10.01
CA ILE A 121 6.36 6.54 -11.45
C ILE A 121 4.98 6.46 -12.10
N LYS A 122 4.66 7.50 -12.87
CA LYS A 122 3.38 7.61 -13.56
C LYS A 122 3.34 6.68 -14.76
N GLN A 123 2.15 6.18 -15.09
CA GLN A 123 1.93 5.33 -16.26
C GLN A 123 2.31 6.03 -17.58
N THR A 124 2.22 7.35 -17.61
CA THR A 124 2.56 8.18 -18.77
C THR A 124 4.05 8.42 -18.95
N ASP A 125 4.89 8.03 -17.98
CA ASP A 125 6.33 8.24 -18.09
C ASP A 125 6.94 7.33 -19.18
N PRO A 126 7.74 7.88 -20.12
CA PRO A 126 8.37 7.09 -21.18
C PRO A 126 9.17 5.88 -20.69
N VAL A 127 9.74 5.94 -19.48
CA VAL A 127 10.58 4.86 -18.96
C VAL A 127 9.78 3.66 -18.45
N ILE A 128 8.45 3.77 -18.36
CA ILE A 128 7.63 2.76 -17.69
C ILE A 128 7.77 1.37 -18.32
N LYS A 129 7.97 1.32 -19.63
CA LYS A 129 8.18 0.08 -20.38
C LYS A 129 9.51 -0.57 -20.01
N GLU A 130 10.60 0.20 -20.04
CA GLU A 130 11.95 -0.27 -19.66
C GLU A 130 11.97 -0.77 -18.21
N ILE A 131 11.29 -0.08 -17.30
CA ILE A 131 11.20 -0.49 -15.88
C ILE A 131 10.41 -1.79 -15.73
N ASN A 132 9.26 -1.93 -16.39
CA ASN A 132 8.49 -3.17 -16.30
C ASN A 132 9.26 -4.37 -16.87
N GLU A 133 9.96 -4.20 -17.99
CA GLU A 133 10.83 -5.24 -18.55
C GLU A 133 11.95 -5.62 -17.58
N PHE A 134 12.57 -4.62 -16.93
CA PHE A 134 13.57 -4.86 -15.89
C PHE A 134 13.00 -5.66 -14.71
N LEU A 135 11.82 -5.29 -14.22
CA LEU A 135 11.21 -5.86 -13.00
C LEU A 135 10.53 -7.22 -13.22
N ASN A 136 10.21 -7.57 -14.46
CA ASN A 136 9.64 -8.88 -14.81
C ASN A 136 10.69 -10.00 -14.80
N ASN A 137 11.98 -9.67 -14.75
CA ASN A 137 13.04 -10.66 -14.61
C ASN A 137 13.18 -11.11 -13.14
N GLU A 138 12.78 -12.35 -12.86
CA GLU A 138 12.74 -12.89 -11.48
C GLU A 138 14.10 -12.90 -10.80
N ASP A 139 15.19 -13.14 -11.54
CA ASP A 139 16.56 -13.19 -11.01
C ASP A 139 17.05 -11.82 -10.49
N ARG A 140 16.31 -10.74 -10.76
CA ARG A 140 16.66 -9.37 -10.33
C ARG A 140 16.02 -8.96 -9.02
N CYS A 141 15.12 -9.78 -8.46
CA CYS A 141 14.40 -9.49 -7.23
C CYS A 141 14.45 -10.66 -6.26
N LYS A 142 14.42 -10.36 -4.96
CA LYS A 142 14.11 -11.32 -3.90
C LYS A 142 12.83 -10.93 -3.18
N ILE A 143 12.09 -11.89 -2.66
CA ILE A 143 10.92 -11.62 -1.82
C ILE A 143 11.40 -11.35 -0.39
N VAL A 144 10.88 -10.30 0.24
CA VAL A 144 11.17 -9.95 1.63
C VAL A 144 9.91 -9.66 2.40
N ASP A 145 9.86 -10.10 3.66
CA ASP A 145 8.83 -9.72 4.61
C ASP A 145 9.21 -8.39 5.28
N ILE A 146 8.31 -7.41 5.23
CA ILE A 146 8.55 -6.05 5.75
C ILE A 146 8.71 -5.98 7.28
N TYR A 147 8.35 -7.04 8.00
CA TYR A 147 8.48 -7.15 9.46
C TYR A 147 9.69 -7.96 9.90
N GLU A 148 10.15 -8.89 9.07
CA GLU A 148 11.33 -9.72 9.35
C GLU A 148 12.62 -9.13 8.79
N SER A 149 12.51 -8.11 7.93
CA SER A 149 13.63 -7.29 7.48
C SER A 149 14.20 -6.46 8.63
N ASN A 150 14.84 -7.13 9.59
CA ASN A 150 15.87 -6.53 10.40
C ASN A 150 16.91 -6.00 9.41
N THR A 151 17.17 -4.69 9.44
CA THR A 151 18.13 -3.94 8.60
C THR A 151 17.80 -3.80 7.10
N ILE A 152 17.20 -2.65 6.75
CA ILE A 152 17.51 -1.94 5.49
C ILE A 152 18.34 -0.72 5.88
#